data_AF-A0A532EL83-F1
#
_entry.id   AF-A0A532EL83-F1
#
_cell.length_a   1.000
_cell.length_b   1.000
_cell.length_c   1.000
_cell.angle_alpha   90.00
_cell.angle_beta   90.00
_cell.angle_gamma   90.00
#
_symmetry.space_group_name_H-M   'P 1'
#
loop_
_entity.id
_entity.type
_entity.pdbx_description
1 polymer ?
#
loop_
_entity_poly.entity_id
_entity_poly.type
_entity_poly.pdbx_seq_one_letter_code
_entity_poly.pdbx_strand_id
1 'polypeptide(L)'
;MSLSKRIDQNPARSRVLLSGSEPSAGLQQQHCQRCGKAWWPRQPRKPVRCPCCKSPYWDKPRRLRSAVTRINESLKKEELAATLGQTLTKAFGQEDDHQRDHEDRSLASALHMLKEMKATGRTWQEMADRLEREFGTTLEKDQLKALVR
;
A
#
# COMPACT_ATOMS: atom_id res chain seq x y z
N MET A 1 -3.00 -6.03 -10.01
CA MET A 1 -2.30 -5.05 -9.14
C MET A 1 -1.47 -5.82 -8.13
N SER A 2 -0.16 -6.04 -8.39
CA SER A 2 0.69 -6.92 -7.57
C SER A 2 1.65 -6.12 -6.69
N LEU A 3 1.37 -6.04 -5.38
CA LEU A 3 2.17 -5.31 -4.38
C LEU A 3 3.08 -6.26 -3.58
N SER A 4 4.14 -6.82 -4.19
CA SER A 4 5.04 -7.73 -3.46
C SER A 4 6.53 -7.61 -3.83
N LYS A 5 7.04 -6.43 -4.19
CA LYS A 5 8.46 -6.27 -4.58
C LYS A 5 9.17 -5.05 -3.98
N ARG A 6 9.06 -4.80 -2.67
CA ARG A 6 9.79 -3.66 -2.05
C ARG A 6 10.33 -3.92 -0.63
N ILE A 7 11.03 -5.04 -0.39
CA ILE A 7 11.76 -5.21 0.89
C ILE A 7 13.28 -5.44 0.75
N ASP A 8 13.81 -5.87 -0.40
CA ASP A 8 15.23 -6.29 -0.46
C ASP A 8 16.19 -5.35 -1.21
N GLN A 9 16.14 -4.05 -0.95
CA GLN A 9 17.15 -3.13 -1.50
C GLN A 9 17.65 -2.13 -0.46
N ASN A 10 18.19 -2.62 0.65
CA ASN A 10 19.17 -1.83 1.40
C ASN A 10 20.56 -2.37 1.02
N PRO A 11 21.30 -1.71 0.10
CA PRO A 11 22.63 -2.16 -0.26
C PRO A 11 23.50 -2.15 0.99
N ALA A 12 24.06 -3.32 1.32
CA ALA A 12 24.96 -3.48 2.46
C ALA A 12 26.03 -2.37 2.38
N ARG A 13 26.05 -1.49 3.38
CA ARG A 13 27.05 -0.42 3.48
C ARG A 13 28.42 -1.06 3.30
N SER A 14 29.23 -0.57 2.37
CA SER A 14 30.59 -1.04 2.14
C SER A 14 31.56 -0.08 2.83
N ARG A 15 32.48 -0.60 3.66
CA ARG A 15 33.55 0.20 4.25
C ARG A 15 34.84 -0.07 3.50
N VAL A 16 35.37 0.93 2.81
CA VAL A 16 36.67 0.87 2.16
C VAL A 16 37.73 1.20 3.21
N LEU A 17 38.65 0.28 3.49
CA LEU A 17 39.83 0.57 4.29
C LEU A 17 40.85 1.22 3.34
N LEU A 18 41.15 2.50 3.53
CA LEU A 18 42.25 3.16 2.83
C LEU A 18 43.56 2.56 3.35
N SER A 19 44.13 1.62 2.61
CA SER A 19 45.49 1.10 2.84
C SER A 19 46.09 0.88 1.46
N GLY A 20 47.14 1.62 1.16
CA GLY A 20 47.76 1.65 -0.17
C GLY A 20 48.18 0.27 -0.66
N SER A 21 48.04 0.09 -1.99
CA SER A 21 48.66 -0.90 -2.87
C SER A 21 48.17 -2.35 -2.89
N GLU A 22 46.93 -2.67 -2.50
CA GLU A 22 46.31 -3.98 -2.79
C GLU A 22 44.85 -3.78 -3.25
N PRO A 23 44.30 -4.64 -4.13
CA PRO A 23 42.91 -4.54 -4.58
C PRO A 23 42.00 -4.60 -3.35
N SER A 24 41.39 -3.46 -3.02
CA SER A 24 40.66 -3.24 -1.79
C SER A 24 39.43 -4.16 -1.76
N ALA A 25 39.59 -5.36 -1.21
CA ALA A 25 38.48 -6.27 -0.99
C ALA A 25 37.48 -5.59 -0.07
N GLY A 26 36.35 -5.14 -0.62
CA GLY A 26 35.29 -4.48 0.13
C GLY A 26 34.77 -5.43 1.21
N LEU A 27 35.08 -5.13 2.47
CA LEU A 27 34.60 -5.92 3.60
C LEU A 27 33.10 -5.66 3.75
N GLN A 28 32.28 -6.68 3.49
CA GLN A 28 30.84 -6.60 3.67
C GLN A 28 30.47 -6.81 5.15
N GLN A 29 29.53 -6.00 5.64
CA GLN A 29 28.93 -6.21 6.95
C GLN A 29 28.25 -7.59 6.99
N GLN A 30 28.50 -8.35 8.06
CA GLN A 30 27.94 -9.67 8.30
C GLN A 30 26.91 -9.61 9.43
N HIS A 31 25.85 -10.42 9.35
CA HIS A 31 24.81 -10.52 10.38
C HIS A 31 24.64 -11.95 10.88
N CYS A 32 24.34 -12.10 12.17
CA CYS A 32 24.10 -13.41 12.77
C CYS A 32 22.61 -13.76 12.70
N GLN A 33 22.27 -14.83 11.99
CA GLN A 33 20.93 -15.41 11.91
C GLN A 33 20.44 -16.06 13.22
N ARG A 34 21.25 -16.04 14.29
CA ARG A 34 20.91 -16.59 15.60
C ARG A 34 20.62 -15.52 16.65
N CYS A 35 21.44 -14.49 16.73
CA CYS A 35 21.29 -13.40 17.71
C CYS A 35 20.96 -12.04 17.09
N GLY A 36 20.91 -11.94 15.76
CA GLY A 36 20.58 -10.70 15.04
C GLY A 36 21.69 -9.64 15.01
N LYS A 37 22.82 -9.84 15.71
CA LYS A 37 23.90 -8.84 15.73
C LYS A 37 24.61 -8.75 14.38
N ALA A 38 24.83 -7.53 13.91
CA ALA A 38 25.70 -7.22 12.78
C ALA A 38 27.13 -6.84 13.23
N TRP A 39 28.14 -7.20 12.43
CA TRP A 39 29.54 -6.82 12.65
C TRP A 39 30.30 -6.64 11.33
N TRP A 40 31.44 -5.97 11.40
CA TRP A 40 32.35 -5.79 10.27
C TRP A 40 33.54 -6.75 10.43
N PRO A 41 33.78 -7.68 9.50
CA PRO A 41 34.93 -8.57 9.59
C PRO A 41 36.24 -7.77 9.39
N ARG A 42 37.30 -8.13 10.11
CA ARG A 42 38.63 -7.50 9.97
C ARG A 42 39.47 -8.09 8.84
N GLN A 43 39.09 -9.27 8.37
CA GLN A 43 39.75 -10.02 7.31
C GLN A 43 38.71 -10.38 6.26
N PRO A 44 39.09 -10.56 4.98
CA PRO A 44 38.16 -10.98 3.92
C PRO A 44 37.63 -12.41 4.15
N ARG A 45 38.26 -13.19 5.03
CA ARG A 45 37.83 -14.55 5.37
C ARG A 45 36.56 -14.55 6.24
N LYS A 46 35.60 -15.40 5.88
CA LYS A 46 34.37 -15.62 6.67
C LYS A 46 34.72 -16.16 8.07
N PRO A 47 34.17 -15.58 9.15
CA PRO A 47 34.42 -16.08 10.50
C PRO A 47 33.77 -17.44 10.71
N VAL A 48 34.42 -18.30 11.50
CA VAL A 48 33.89 -19.64 11.83
C VAL A 48 32.75 -19.53 12.85
N ARG A 49 32.77 -18.51 13.72
CA ARG A 49 31.80 -18.33 14.81
C ARG A 49 31.32 -16.89 14.89
N CYS A 50 30.08 -16.69 15.34
CA CYS A 50 29.57 -15.37 15.65
C CYS A 50 30.40 -14.72 16.78
N PRO A 51 30.84 -13.46 16.64
CA PRO A 51 31.60 -12.77 17.69
C PRO A 51 30.77 -12.51 18.96
N CYS A 52 29.44 -12.48 18.87
CA CYS A 52 28.56 -12.24 20.02
C CYS A 52 28.09 -13.54 20.69
N CYS A 53 27.41 -14.43 19.97
CA CYS A 53 26.83 -15.64 20.57
C CYS A 53 27.72 -16.89 20.44
N LYS A 54 28.90 -16.78 19.82
CA LYS A 54 29.84 -17.90 19.57
C LYS A 54 29.26 -19.06 18.74
N SER A 55 28.08 -18.91 18.16
CA SER A 55 27.45 -19.93 17.32
C SER A 55 28.26 -20.17 16.05
N PRO A 56 28.57 -21.43 15.69
CA PRO A 56 29.18 -21.77 14.40
C PRO A 56 28.20 -21.68 13.23
N TYR A 57 26.88 -21.64 13.51
CA TYR A 57 25.80 -21.58 12.52
C TYR A 57 25.22 -20.18 12.43
N TRP A 58 26.09 -19.17 12.40
CA TRP A 58 25.69 -17.77 12.40
C TRP A 58 25.15 -17.31 11.04
N ASP A 59 25.62 -17.93 9.96
CA ASP A 59 25.24 -17.68 8.57
C ASP A 59 23.98 -18.46 8.15
N LYS A 60 23.62 -19.50 8.91
CA LYS A 60 22.49 -20.37 8.60
C LYS A 60 21.23 -19.95 9.35
N PRO A 61 20.10 -19.72 8.65
CA PRO A 61 18.82 -19.51 9.32
C PRO A 61 18.50 -20.71 10.23
N ARG A 62 17.92 -20.43 11.40
CA ARG A 62 17.42 -21.50 12.26
C ARG A 62 16.34 -22.24 11.47
N ARG A 63 16.51 -23.55 11.26
CA ARG A 63 15.43 -24.40 10.74
C ARG A 63 14.26 -24.26 11.70
N LEU A 64 13.28 -23.43 11.35
CA LEU A 64 12.00 -23.43 12.01
C LEU A 64 11.44 -24.82 11.72
N ARG A 65 11.41 -25.70 12.73
CA ARG A 65 10.59 -26.90 12.65
C ARG A 65 9.20 -26.39 12.25
N SER A 66 8.63 -26.96 11.20
CA SER A 66 7.41 -26.58 10.50
C SER A 66 6.14 -26.64 11.37
N ALA A 67 6.24 -26.40 12.68
CA ALA A 67 5.12 -26.31 13.60
C ALA A 67 4.25 -25.06 13.35
N VAL A 68 4.75 -24.08 12.60
CA VAL A 68 3.99 -22.86 12.26
C VAL A 68 2.86 -23.14 11.26
N THR A 69 2.97 -24.17 10.42
CA THR A 69 1.91 -24.50 9.45
C THR A 69 0.74 -25.27 10.05
N ARG A 70 0.83 -25.80 11.29
CA ARG A 70 -0.32 -26.49 11.91
C ARG A 70 -1.18 -25.63 12.82
N ILE A 71 -0.70 -24.47 13.27
CA ILE A 71 -1.47 -23.59 14.18
C ILE A 71 -2.25 -22.50 13.41
N ASN A 72 -1.87 -22.20 12.16
CA ASN A 72 -2.42 -21.05 11.42
C ASN A 72 -3.50 -21.36 10.38
N GLU A 73 -3.83 -22.62 10.11
CA GLU A 73 -4.78 -22.92 9.03
C GLU A 73 -6.24 -22.99 9.50
N SER A 74 -6.50 -23.40 10.74
CA SER A 74 -7.86 -23.70 11.19
C SER A 74 -8.47 -22.70 12.18
N LEU A 75 -7.67 -21.86 12.87
CA LEU A 75 -8.16 -21.03 13.97
C LEU A 75 -8.12 -19.51 13.75
N LYS A 76 -7.69 -19.01 12.59
CA LYS A 76 -7.43 -17.55 12.44
C LYS A 76 -7.83 -16.93 11.11
N LYS A 77 -8.66 -17.58 10.29
CA LYS A 77 -9.19 -16.91 9.08
C LYS A 77 -10.51 -16.22 9.36
N GLU A 78 -11.49 -16.90 9.96
CA GLU A 78 -12.81 -16.31 10.18
C GLU A 78 -12.80 -15.25 11.30
N GLU A 79 -12.21 -15.55 12.45
CA GLU A 79 -12.19 -14.61 13.58
C GLU A 79 -11.37 -13.35 13.26
N LEU A 80 -10.28 -13.51 12.50
CA LEU A 80 -9.41 -12.40 12.09
C LEU A 80 -10.03 -11.59 10.96
N ALA A 81 -10.76 -12.23 10.04
CA ALA A 81 -11.59 -11.53 9.05
C ALA A 81 -12.75 -10.77 9.70
N ALA A 82 -13.41 -11.34 10.70
CA ALA A 82 -14.47 -10.67 11.45
C ALA A 82 -13.93 -9.47 12.24
N THR A 83 -12.79 -9.63 12.91
CA THR A 83 -12.17 -8.55 13.69
C THR A 83 -11.64 -7.43 12.78
N LEU A 84 -11.01 -7.76 11.64
CA LEU A 84 -10.59 -6.75 10.66
C LEU A 84 -11.78 -6.06 10.00
N GLY A 85 -12.85 -6.80 9.68
CA GLY A 85 -14.08 -6.24 9.14
C GLY A 85 -14.71 -5.22 10.07
N GLN A 86 -14.86 -5.57 11.36
CA GLN A 86 -15.39 -4.66 12.40
C GLN A 86 -14.50 -3.43 12.62
N THR A 87 -13.17 -3.61 12.55
CA THR A 87 -12.24 -2.50 12.74
C THR A 87 -12.28 -1.54 11.55
N LEU A 88 -12.41 -2.07 10.33
CA LEU A 88 -12.54 -1.27 9.11
C LEU A 88 -13.88 -0.52 9.09
N THR A 89 -15.01 -1.17 9.38
CA THR A 89 -16.30 -0.44 9.47
C THR A 89 -16.31 0.59 10.58
N LYS A 90 -15.57 0.39 11.68
CA LYS A 90 -15.45 1.39 12.74
C LYS A 90 -14.53 2.57 12.38
N ALA A 91 -13.48 2.32 11.58
CA ALA A 91 -12.56 3.36 11.13
C ALA A 91 -13.11 4.17 9.94
N PHE A 92 -13.95 3.57 9.10
CA PHE A 92 -14.51 4.18 7.89
C PHE A 92 -16.00 4.54 8.00
N GLY A 93 -16.72 4.05 9.02
CA GLY A 93 -18.17 4.27 9.20
C GLY A 93 -18.53 5.50 10.03
N GLN A 94 -17.59 6.42 10.25
CA GLN A 94 -17.84 7.71 10.89
C GLN A 94 -17.57 8.87 9.91
N GLU A 95 -17.88 8.65 8.63
CA GLU A 95 -18.13 9.76 7.70
C GLU A 95 -19.60 10.14 7.85
N ASP A 96 -19.83 11.40 8.24
CA ASP A 96 -21.14 12.00 8.53
C ASP A 96 -22.24 11.59 7.54
N ASP A 97 -23.14 10.71 8.00
CA ASP A 97 -24.34 10.23 7.28
C ASP A 97 -25.22 11.40 6.77
N HIS A 98 -25.10 12.59 7.39
CA HIS A 98 -25.88 13.77 7.03
C HIS A 98 -25.37 14.52 5.77
N GLN A 99 -24.13 14.28 5.35
CA GLN A 99 -23.59 14.93 4.15
C GLN A 99 -24.02 14.20 2.87
N ARG A 100 -24.15 12.86 2.94
CA ARG A 100 -24.45 12.01 1.77
C ARG A 100 -25.88 12.19 1.26
N ASP A 101 -26.84 12.36 2.17
CA ASP A 101 -28.24 12.65 1.82
C ASP A 101 -28.43 13.99 1.07
N HIS A 102 -27.56 14.98 1.32
CA HIS A 102 -27.64 16.29 0.66
C HIS A 102 -27.11 16.24 -0.79
N GLU A 103 -26.03 15.49 -1.02
CA GLU A 103 -25.42 15.35 -2.35
C GLU A 103 -26.29 14.51 -3.29
N ASP A 104 -26.87 13.41 -2.79
CA ASP A 104 -27.75 12.54 -3.58
C ASP A 104 -29.02 13.29 -4.02
N ARG A 105 -29.55 14.17 -3.16
CA ARG A 105 -30.71 15.02 -3.47
C ARG A 105 -30.38 16.08 -4.53
N SER A 106 -29.15 16.60 -4.53
CA SER A 106 -28.65 17.54 -5.53
C SER A 106 -28.51 16.89 -6.91
N LEU A 107 -27.91 15.69 -6.97
CA LEU A 107 -27.70 14.96 -8.22
C LEU A 107 -29.02 14.50 -8.85
N ALA A 108 -29.96 13.99 -8.04
CA ALA A 108 -31.29 13.63 -8.53
C ALA A 108 -32.03 14.83 -9.14
N SER A 109 -31.92 16.01 -8.51
CA SER A 109 -32.49 17.26 -9.02
C SER A 109 -31.85 17.67 -10.36
N ALA A 110 -30.51 17.61 -10.46
CA ALA A 110 -29.78 17.91 -11.70
C ALA A 110 -30.20 16.99 -12.86
N LEU A 111 -30.37 15.69 -12.60
CA LEU A 111 -30.82 14.72 -13.61
C LEU A 111 -32.26 14.99 -14.06
N HIS A 112 -33.15 15.36 -13.13
CA HIS A 112 -34.53 15.70 -13.48
C HIS A 112 -34.59 16.93 -14.38
N MET A 113 -33.84 17.99 -14.03
CA MET A 113 -33.74 19.21 -14.82
C MET A 113 -33.19 18.96 -16.24
N LEU A 114 -32.15 18.13 -16.36
CA LEU A 114 -31.60 17.74 -17.65
C LEU A 114 -32.63 17.00 -18.53
N LYS A 115 -33.44 16.11 -17.93
CA LYS A 115 -34.51 15.41 -18.65
C LYS A 115 -35.58 16.36 -19.16
N GLU A 116 -35.99 17.33 -18.33
CA GLU A 116 -36.99 18.35 -18.71
C GLU A 116 -36.49 19.28 -19.83
N MET A 117 -35.24 19.74 -19.74
CA MET A 117 -34.63 20.58 -20.79
C MET A 117 -34.47 19.83 -22.11
N LYS A 118 -34.19 18.52 -22.06
CA LYS A 118 -34.16 17.68 -23.25
C LYS A 118 -35.54 17.49 -23.86
N ALA A 119 -36.58 17.29 -23.03
CA ALA A 119 -37.95 17.15 -23.50
C ALA A 119 -38.48 18.43 -24.18
N THR A 120 -38.00 19.60 -23.76
CA THR A 120 -38.35 20.90 -24.35
C THR A 120 -37.53 21.26 -25.60
N GLY A 121 -36.60 20.40 -26.03
CA GLY A 121 -35.82 20.59 -27.26
C GLY A 121 -34.73 21.65 -27.17
N ARG A 122 -34.26 21.99 -25.96
CA ARG A 122 -33.18 22.97 -25.78
C ARG A 122 -31.84 22.46 -26.31
N THR A 123 -30.94 23.38 -26.63
CA THR A 123 -29.59 23.04 -27.10
C THR A 123 -28.72 22.57 -25.92
N TRP A 124 -27.70 21.75 -26.21
CA TRP A 124 -26.75 21.27 -25.19
C TRP A 124 -25.97 22.40 -24.51
N GLN A 125 -25.73 23.51 -25.22
CA GLN A 125 -25.04 24.68 -24.67
C GLN A 125 -25.87 25.31 -23.55
N GLU A 126 -27.17 25.51 -23.78
CA GLU A 126 -28.08 26.06 -22.76
C GLU A 126 -28.20 25.14 -21.54
N MET A 127 -28.16 23.83 -21.73
CA MET A 127 -28.15 22.86 -20.62
C MET A 127 -26.88 22.97 -19.78
N ALA A 128 -25.71 23.11 -20.43
CA ALA A 128 -24.43 23.27 -19.76
C ALA A 128 -24.37 24.59 -18.96
N ASP A 129 -24.74 25.71 -19.59
CA ASP A 129 -24.74 27.03 -18.94
C ASP A 129 -25.67 27.07 -17.72
N ARG A 130 -26.78 26.32 -17.75
CA ARG A 130 -27.73 26.24 -16.64
C ARG A 130 -27.24 25.36 -15.48
N LEU A 131 -26.62 24.22 -15.80
CA LEU A 131 -26.00 23.36 -14.77
C LEU A 131 -24.85 24.06 -14.06
N GLU A 132 -24.03 24.82 -14.80
CA GLU A 132 -22.95 25.62 -14.19
C GLU A 132 -23.52 26.67 -13.24
N ARG A 133 -24.64 27.30 -13.61
CA ARG A 133 -25.31 28.31 -12.76
C ARG A 133 -25.95 27.72 -11.50
N GLU A 134 -26.60 26.56 -11.60
CA GLU A 134 -27.38 25.99 -10.49
C GLU A 134 -26.56 25.05 -9.59
N PHE A 135 -25.56 24.35 -10.14
CA PHE A 135 -24.77 23.34 -9.42
C PHE A 135 -23.26 23.64 -9.39
N GLY A 136 -22.78 24.65 -10.11
CA GLY A 136 -21.35 25.00 -10.15
C GLY A 136 -20.47 23.96 -10.84
N THR A 137 -21.07 23.00 -11.56
CA THR A 137 -20.34 21.92 -12.24
C THR A 137 -20.20 22.23 -13.73
N THR A 138 -18.97 22.17 -14.23
CA THR A 138 -18.70 22.19 -15.67
C THR A 138 -18.67 20.76 -16.20
N LEU A 139 -19.52 20.47 -17.19
CA LEU A 139 -19.59 19.15 -17.83
C LEU A 139 -19.36 19.29 -19.32
N GLU A 140 -18.52 18.42 -19.87
CA GLU A 140 -18.31 18.38 -21.31
C GLU A 140 -19.55 17.85 -22.03
N LYS A 141 -19.75 18.28 -23.29
CA LYS A 141 -20.89 17.89 -24.12
C LYS A 141 -21.10 16.37 -24.18
N ASP A 142 -20.01 15.60 -24.22
CA ASP A 142 -20.10 14.14 -24.30
C ASP A 142 -20.45 13.48 -22.96
N GLN A 143 -20.11 14.11 -21.84
CA GLN A 143 -20.57 13.69 -20.50
C GLN A 143 -22.07 13.96 -20.33
N LEU A 144 -22.55 15.12 -20.77
CA LEU A 144 -23.97 15.46 -20.77
C LEU A 144 -24.79 14.47 -21.61
N LYS A 145 -24.31 14.11 -22.80
CA LYS A 145 -24.96 13.08 -23.63
C LYS A 145 -25.00 11.71 -22.94
N ALA A 146 -23.96 11.34 -22.18
CA ALA A 146 -23.91 10.07 -21.49
C ALA A 146 -24.93 10.00 -20.34
N LEU A 147 -25.15 11.10 -19.62
CA LEU A 147 -26.08 11.18 -18.49
C LEU A 147 -27.56 11.17 -18.90
N VAL A 148 -27.88 11.58 -20.14
CA VAL A 148 -29.26 11.65 -20.64
C VAL A 148 -29.53 10.60 -21.74
N ARG A 149 -28.73 9.53 -21.79
CA ARG A 149 -29.07 8.32 -22.56
C ARG A 149 -30.14 7.52 -21.85
#